data_AF-H0I2S8-F1
#
_entry.id   AF-H0I2S8-F1
#
_cell.length_a   1.000
_cell.length_b   1.000
_cell.length_c   1.000
_cell.angle_alpha   90.00
_cell.angle_beta   90.00
_cell.angle_gamma   90.00
#
_symmetry.space_group_name_H-M   'P 1'
#
loop_
_entity.id
_entity.type
_entity.pdbx_description
1 polymer ?
#
loop_
_entity_poly.entity_id
_entity_poly.type
_entity_poly.pdbx_seq_one_letter_code
_entity_poly.pdbx_strand_id
1 'polypeptide(L)'
;MPKHTADHNIEPITKVEASEVRAGDLLDTFSRMPRLATAVLWVASRDEATVVEHLVGIGRRDARERTAHFLLELGARLKLVGLGSAAGYACPLSQSMLADAIGLSAVHVNRVLRELREAGQVTFDDFEGLVRLADFYRTYLDHDGPLLK
;
A
#
# COMPACT_ATOMS: atom_id res chain seq x y z
N MET A 1 -29.60 19.03 10.09
CA MET A 1 -28.47 18.96 9.13
C MET A 1 -28.71 17.79 8.19
N PRO A 2 -28.39 17.91 6.88
CA PRO A 2 -28.46 16.76 5.98
C PRO A 2 -27.48 15.70 6.49
N LYS A 3 -27.89 14.42 6.48
CA LYS A 3 -26.96 13.31 6.66
C LYS A 3 -26.11 13.27 5.39
N HIS A 4 -24.86 13.74 5.47
CA HIS A 4 -23.89 13.44 4.43
C HIS A 4 -23.61 11.95 4.48
N THR A 5 -24.04 11.23 3.45
CA THR A 5 -23.64 9.85 3.23
C THR A 5 -22.18 9.86 2.81
N ALA A 6 -21.34 9.04 3.44
CA ALA A 6 -19.99 8.84 2.95
C ALA A 6 -20.04 8.37 1.49
N ASP A 7 -19.18 8.93 0.65
CA ASP A 7 -19.02 8.57 -0.76
C ASP A 7 -18.12 7.33 -0.95
N HIS A 8 -17.51 6.86 0.13
CA HIS A 8 -16.63 5.69 0.16
C HIS A 8 -16.94 4.79 1.36
N ASN A 9 -16.58 3.51 1.23
CA ASN A 9 -16.63 2.55 2.33
C ASN A 9 -15.26 2.42 3.00
N ILE A 10 -15.24 2.09 4.29
CA ILE A 10 -14.01 1.84 5.05
C ILE A 10 -14.05 0.40 5.54
N GLU A 11 -13.04 -0.38 5.18
CA GLU A 11 -12.89 -1.76 5.60
C GLU A 11 -11.51 -1.99 6.24
N PRO A 12 -11.44 -2.59 7.45
CA PRO A 12 -10.18 -2.90 8.09
C PRO A 12 -9.50 -4.10 7.41
N ILE A 13 -8.28 -3.89 6.92
CA ILE A 13 -7.43 -4.93 6.31
C ILE A 13 -6.77 -5.81 7.38
N THR A 14 -6.50 -5.22 8.53
CA THR A 14 -5.91 -5.88 9.70
C THR A 14 -6.78 -5.59 10.91
N LYS A 15 -6.46 -6.18 12.07
CA LYS A 15 -7.15 -5.86 13.31
C LYS A 15 -6.95 -4.37 13.65
N VAL A 16 -8.04 -3.63 13.85
CA VAL A 16 -8.01 -2.20 14.20
C VAL A 16 -8.72 -1.95 15.52
N GLU A 17 -8.33 -0.87 16.18
CA GLU A 17 -9.10 -0.21 17.24
C GLU A 17 -9.51 1.16 16.71
N ALA A 18 -10.80 1.49 16.81
CA ALA A 18 -11.36 2.73 16.30
C ALA A 18 -12.20 3.42 17.37
N SER A 19 -12.17 4.75 17.37
CA SER A 19 -12.97 5.58 18.28
C SER A 19 -13.72 6.62 17.46
N GLU A 20 -15.00 6.80 17.75
CA GLU A 20 -15.84 7.81 17.10
C GLU A 20 -15.64 9.16 17.79
N VAL A 21 -15.39 10.20 16.99
CA VAL A 21 -15.34 11.59 17.46
C VAL A 21 -16.43 12.38 16.77
N ARG A 22 -17.31 13.02 17.54
CA ARG A 22 -18.39 13.85 16.99
C ARG A 22 -17.82 15.15 16.43
N ALA A 23 -18.40 15.62 15.32
CA ALA A 23 -17.96 16.86 14.68
C ALA A 23 -18.00 18.07 15.63
N GLY A 24 -19.03 18.18 16.49
CA GLY A 24 -19.12 19.25 17.49
C GLY A 24 -17.96 19.23 18.49
N ASP A 25 -17.68 18.05 19.07
CA ASP A 25 -16.59 17.88 20.03
C ASP A 25 -15.23 18.18 19.40
N LEU A 26 -15.05 17.82 18.12
CA LEU A 26 -13.83 18.12 17.37
C LEU A 26 -13.63 19.63 17.16
N LEU A 27 -14.67 20.34 16.73
CA LEU A 27 -14.65 21.80 16.53
C LEU A 27 -14.40 22.56 17.83
N ASP A 28 -15.04 22.14 18.92
CA ASP A 28 -14.82 22.71 20.25
C ASP A 28 -13.39 22.45 20.74
N THR A 29 -12.83 21.29 20.41
CA THR A 29 -11.44 20.94 20.73
C THR A 29 -10.45 21.78 19.93
N PHE A 30 -10.70 22.00 18.63
CA PHE A 30 -9.87 22.88 17.81
C PHE A 30 -9.82 24.32 18.33
N SER A 31 -10.96 24.84 18.80
CA SER A 31 -11.03 26.18 19.39
C SER A 31 -10.20 26.30 20.68
N ARG A 32 -10.15 25.22 21.48
CA ARG A 32 -9.38 25.18 22.74
C ARG A 32 -7.91 24.82 22.52
N MET A 33 -7.59 24.06 21.48
CA MET A 33 -6.26 23.56 21.18
C MET A 33 -5.87 23.85 19.72
N PRO A 34 -5.54 25.11 19.39
CA PRO A 34 -5.24 25.51 18.00
C PRO A 34 -4.10 24.72 17.37
N ARG A 35 -3.11 24.28 18.16
CA ARG A 35 -2.00 23.43 17.68
C ARG A 35 -2.49 22.08 17.14
N LEU A 36 -3.54 21.50 17.74
CA LEU A 36 -4.14 20.27 17.24
C LEU A 36 -4.88 20.53 15.93
N ALA A 37 -5.59 21.65 15.83
CA ALA A 37 -6.26 22.05 14.59
C ALA A 37 -5.25 22.22 13.43
N THR A 38 -4.11 22.88 13.69
CA THR A 38 -3.02 22.99 12.71
C THR A 38 -2.46 21.62 12.32
N ALA A 39 -2.27 20.71 13.27
CA ALA A 39 -1.79 19.36 12.98
C ALA A 39 -2.76 18.57 12.10
N VAL A 40 -4.07 18.62 12.39
CA VAL A 40 -5.11 17.97 11.57
C VAL A 40 -5.15 18.57 10.17
N LEU A 41 -5.08 19.90 10.04
CA LEU A 41 -5.03 20.55 8.73
C LEU A 41 -3.79 20.12 7.94
N TRP A 42 -2.63 20.01 8.59
CA TRP A 42 -1.41 19.54 7.95
C TRP A 42 -1.53 18.08 7.47
N VAL A 43 -2.18 17.21 8.23
CA VAL A 43 -2.48 15.83 7.81
C VAL A 43 -3.40 15.83 6.59
N ALA A 44 -4.46 16.64 6.58
CA ALA A 44 -5.37 16.76 5.44
C ALA A 44 -4.65 17.26 4.16
N SER A 45 -3.79 18.27 4.27
CA SER A 45 -3.00 18.76 3.13
C SER A 45 -2.01 17.71 2.59
N ARG A 46 -1.48 16.85 3.45
CA ARG A 46 -0.62 15.73 3.01
C ARG A 46 -1.41 14.63 2.30
N ASP A 47 -2.65 14.42 2.70
CA ASP A 47 -3.54 13.47 2.03
C ASP A 47 -3.86 13.94 0.60
N GLU A 48 -4.17 15.23 0.42
CA GLU A 48 -4.34 15.83 -0.91
C GLU A 48 -3.08 15.69 -1.79
N ALA A 49 -1.90 15.97 -1.23
CA ALA A 49 -0.63 15.79 -1.94
C ALA A 49 -0.39 14.33 -2.36
N THR A 50 -0.81 13.37 -1.52
CA THR A 50 -0.77 11.93 -1.86
C THR A 50 -1.64 11.63 -3.07
N VAL A 51 -2.89 12.11 -3.08
CA VAL A 51 -3.82 11.90 -4.19
C VAL A 51 -3.24 12.44 -5.50
N VAL A 52 -2.63 13.62 -5.48
CA VAL A 52 -1.93 14.19 -6.64
C VAL A 52 -0.76 13.31 -7.10
N GLU A 53 0.04 12.80 -6.16
CA GLU A 53 1.17 11.91 -6.47
C GLU A 53 0.70 10.59 -7.10
N HIS A 54 -0.41 10.04 -6.64
CA HIS A 54 -1.03 8.84 -7.22
C HIS A 54 -1.54 9.11 -8.64
N LEU A 55 -2.12 10.29 -8.89
CA LEU A 55 -2.54 10.70 -10.23
C LEU A 55 -1.33 10.84 -11.18
N VAL A 56 -0.22 11.41 -10.71
CA VAL A 56 1.06 11.43 -11.46
C VAL A 56 1.54 10.01 -11.71
N GLY A 57 1.44 9.12 -10.73
CA GLY A 57 1.76 7.70 -10.87
C GLY A 57 0.95 7.02 -11.97
N ILE A 58 -0.34 7.33 -12.09
CA ILE A 58 -1.21 6.80 -13.16
C ILE A 58 -0.77 7.32 -14.54
N GLY A 59 -0.49 8.62 -14.65
CA GLY A 59 -0.24 9.28 -15.94
C GLY A 59 1.20 9.21 -16.45
N ARG A 60 2.19 9.00 -15.59
CA ARG A 60 3.61 9.11 -15.94
C ARG A 60 4.50 7.94 -15.57
N ARG A 61 4.04 7.03 -14.70
CA ARG A 61 4.81 5.84 -14.31
C ARG A 61 4.30 4.61 -15.02
N ASP A 62 5.23 3.77 -15.46
CA ASP A 62 4.89 2.42 -15.88
C ASP A 62 4.44 1.56 -14.68
N ALA A 63 3.96 0.35 -14.96
CA ALA A 63 3.45 -0.55 -13.92
C ALA A 63 4.51 -0.93 -12.87
N ARG A 64 5.77 -1.03 -13.25
CA ARG A 64 6.89 -1.40 -12.36
C ARG A 64 7.23 -0.23 -11.44
N GLU A 65 7.41 0.95 -12.01
CA GLU A 65 7.66 2.19 -11.27
C GLU A 65 6.53 2.50 -10.30
N ARG A 66 5.27 2.35 -10.73
CA ARG A 66 4.10 2.58 -9.89
C ARG A 66 4.01 1.61 -8.72
N THR A 67 4.26 0.33 -8.98
CA THR A 67 4.27 -0.70 -7.92
C THR A 67 5.40 -0.44 -6.92
N ALA A 68 6.61 -0.14 -7.40
CA ALA A 68 7.75 0.17 -6.54
C ALA A 68 7.49 1.43 -5.69
N HIS A 69 6.96 2.49 -6.30
CA HIS A 69 6.61 3.72 -5.59
C HIS A 69 5.59 3.45 -4.49
N PHE A 70 4.51 2.72 -4.79
CA PHE A 70 3.48 2.39 -3.81
C PHE A 70 4.05 1.59 -2.63
N LEU A 71 4.90 0.59 -2.90
CA LEU A 71 5.53 -0.21 -1.84
C LEU A 71 6.47 0.62 -0.96
N LEU A 72 7.21 1.57 -1.53
CA LEU A 72 8.06 2.49 -0.78
C LEU A 72 7.22 3.44 0.08
N GLU A 73 6.13 3.97 -0.48
CA GLU A 73 5.22 4.85 0.23
C GLU A 73 4.56 4.14 1.43
N LEU A 74 4.05 2.92 1.22
CA LEU A 74 3.48 2.09 2.28
C LEU A 74 4.52 1.81 3.37
N GLY A 75 5.75 1.46 2.99
CA GLY A 75 6.85 1.23 3.93
C GLY A 75 7.21 2.48 4.74
N ALA A 76 7.25 3.65 4.09
CA ALA A 76 7.49 4.93 4.76
C ALA A 76 6.38 5.24 5.78
N ARG A 77 5.11 4.98 5.44
CA ARG A 77 3.97 5.15 6.36
C ARG A 77 4.03 4.19 7.54
N LEU A 78 4.31 2.91 7.31
CA LEU A 78 4.45 1.90 8.38
C LEU A 78 5.63 2.20 9.30
N LYS A 79 6.74 2.72 8.76
CA LYS A 79 7.89 3.15 9.57
C LYS A 79 7.54 4.28 10.54
N LEU A 80 6.67 5.23 10.16
CA LEU A 80 6.24 6.32 11.05
C LEU A 80 5.51 5.83 12.30
N VAL A 81 4.88 4.65 12.23
CA VAL A 81 4.13 4.03 13.34
C VAL A 81 4.84 2.83 13.95
N GLY A 82 6.12 2.61 13.61
CA GLY A 82 6.94 1.54 14.18
C GLY A 82 6.68 0.13 13.62
N LEU A 83 5.95 0.02 12.51
CA LEU A 83 5.60 -1.25 11.85
C LEU A 83 6.48 -1.56 10.62
N GLY A 84 7.52 -0.77 10.38
CA GLY A 84 8.43 -0.95 9.25
C GLY A 84 9.83 -0.40 9.54
N SER A 85 10.79 -0.86 8.75
CA SER A 85 12.19 -0.46 8.85
C SER A 85 12.78 -0.20 7.46
N ALA A 86 14.06 0.17 7.40
CA ALA A 86 14.78 0.23 6.13
C ALA A 86 14.96 -1.16 5.48
N ALA A 87 14.88 -2.24 6.26
CA ALA A 87 15.00 -3.60 5.76
C ALA A 87 13.67 -4.16 5.18
N GLY A 88 12.54 -3.51 5.46
CA GLY A 88 11.23 -3.95 4.99
C GLY A 88 10.13 -3.82 6.04
N TYR A 89 8.97 -4.40 5.72
CA TYR A 89 7.78 -4.44 6.55
C TYR A 89 6.92 -5.66 6.16
N ALA A 90 6.12 -6.15 7.10
CA ALA A 90 5.13 -7.18 6.82
C ALA A 90 3.97 -6.57 6.04
N CYS A 91 3.99 -6.70 4.71
CA CYS A 91 2.95 -6.13 3.85
C CYS A 91 1.60 -6.83 4.10
N PRO A 92 0.55 -6.09 4.55
CA PRO A 92 -0.75 -6.69 4.85
C PRO A 92 -1.63 -6.84 3.60
N LEU A 93 -1.17 -6.35 2.43
CA LEU A 93 -1.98 -6.27 1.22
C LEU A 93 -1.80 -7.52 0.35
N SER A 94 -2.93 -8.05 -0.13
CA SER A 94 -2.91 -9.06 -1.19
C SER A 94 -2.58 -8.42 -2.54
N GLN A 95 -2.28 -9.25 -3.54
CA GLN A 95 -2.02 -8.77 -4.90
C GLN A 95 -3.24 -8.11 -5.55
N SER A 96 -4.46 -8.55 -5.19
CA SER A 96 -5.70 -7.91 -5.68
C SER A 96 -5.86 -6.52 -5.08
N MET A 97 -5.60 -6.37 -3.78
CA MET A 97 -5.68 -5.07 -3.11
C MET A 97 -4.62 -4.09 -3.63
N LEU A 98 -3.40 -4.59 -3.90
CA LEU A 98 -2.36 -3.80 -4.58
C LEU A 98 -2.83 -3.34 -5.96
N ALA A 99 -3.40 -4.26 -6.74
CA ALA A 99 -3.94 -3.99 -8.07
C ALA A 99 -5.02 -2.90 -8.06
N ASP A 100 -5.99 -3.02 -7.14
CA ASP A 100 -7.05 -2.02 -6.96
C ASP A 100 -6.47 -0.65 -6.57
N ALA A 101 -5.48 -0.63 -5.66
CA ALA A 101 -4.86 0.61 -5.18
C ALA A 101 -4.07 1.37 -6.26
N ILE A 102 -3.45 0.67 -7.21
CA ILE A 102 -2.58 1.30 -8.23
C ILE A 102 -3.14 1.25 -9.66
N GLY A 103 -4.39 0.79 -9.82
CA GLY A 103 -5.09 0.74 -11.09
C GLY A 103 -4.48 -0.24 -12.09
N LEU A 104 -4.07 -1.41 -11.62
CA LEU A 104 -3.55 -2.51 -12.44
C LEU A 104 -4.44 -3.75 -12.28
N SER A 105 -4.29 -4.75 -13.15
CA SER A 105 -4.91 -6.05 -12.90
C SER A 105 -4.06 -6.88 -11.92
N ALA A 106 -4.69 -7.77 -11.16
CA ALA A 106 -3.97 -8.66 -10.24
C ALA A 106 -2.88 -9.49 -10.94
N VAL A 107 -3.14 -9.96 -12.17
CA VAL A 107 -2.15 -10.68 -13.00
C VAL A 107 -0.98 -9.76 -13.40
N HIS A 108 -1.25 -8.49 -13.71
CA HIS A 108 -0.21 -7.52 -14.02
C HIS A 108 0.66 -7.24 -12.79
N VAL A 109 0.05 -7.04 -11.62
CA VAL A 109 0.76 -6.88 -10.34
C VAL A 109 1.62 -8.10 -10.04
N ASN A 110 1.10 -9.31 -10.23
CA ASN A 110 1.86 -10.55 -10.04
C ASN A 110 3.14 -10.57 -10.90
N ARG A 111 3.00 -10.25 -12.21
CA ARG A 111 4.13 -10.17 -13.15
C ARG A 111 5.18 -9.15 -12.68
N VAL A 112 4.74 -7.95 -12.29
CA VAL A 112 5.64 -6.89 -11.82
C VAL A 112 6.35 -7.28 -10.53
N LEU A 113 5.64 -7.86 -9.55
CA LEU A 113 6.25 -8.35 -8.31
C LEU A 113 7.26 -9.46 -8.56
N ARG A 114 7.05 -10.29 -9.59
CA ARG A 114 8.05 -11.29 -10.03
C ARG A 114 9.28 -10.60 -10.63
N GLU A 115 9.12 -9.64 -11.53
CA GLU A 115 10.22 -8.89 -12.14
C GLU A 115 11.06 -8.13 -11.09
N LEU A 116 10.40 -7.50 -10.11
CA LEU A 116 11.07 -6.83 -8.99
C LEU A 116 11.87 -7.82 -8.12
N ARG A 117 11.36 -9.06 -7.97
CA ARG A 117 12.06 -10.12 -7.22
C ARG A 117 13.26 -10.65 -7.97
N GLU A 118 13.12 -10.92 -9.26
CA GLU A 118 14.21 -11.36 -10.13
C GLU A 118 15.33 -10.31 -10.21
N ALA A 119 14.98 -9.03 -10.10
CA ALA A 119 15.94 -7.93 -9.98
C ALA A 119 16.51 -7.72 -8.56
N GLY A 120 16.09 -8.50 -7.55
CA GLY A 120 16.53 -8.38 -6.16
C GLY A 120 16.02 -7.14 -5.42
N GLN A 121 14.96 -6.50 -5.92
CA GLN A 121 14.41 -5.25 -5.39
C GLN A 121 13.27 -5.47 -4.40
N VAL A 122 12.63 -6.65 -4.43
CA VAL A 122 11.58 -7.07 -3.49
C VAL A 122 11.83 -8.52 -3.07
N THR A 123 11.74 -8.80 -1.78
CA THR A 123 11.86 -10.16 -1.21
C THR A 123 10.60 -10.50 -0.40
N PHE A 124 10.29 -11.79 -0.31
CA PHE A 124 9.28 -12.28 0.63
C PHE A 124 9.99 -12.89 1.83
N ASP A 125 9.54 -12.54 3.04
CA ASP A 125 10.12 -13.05 4.29
C ASP A 125 10.11 -14.58 4.37
N ASP A 126 9.03 -15.23 3.92
CA ASP A 126 8.91 -16.70 3.87
C ASP A 126 8.61 -17.19 2.45
N PHE A 127 9.53 -16.92 1.53
CA PHE A 127 9.43 -17.40 0.15
C PHE A 127 9.26 -18.92 0.09
N GLU A 128 10.06 -19.67 0.85
CA GLU A 128 10.06 -21.13 0.86
C GLU A 128 8.79 -21.72 1.49
N GLY A 129 8.24 -21.09 2.53
CA GLY A 129 6.94 -21.46 3.09
C GLY A 129 5.79 -21.18 2.13
N LEU A 130 5.83 -20.09 1.36
CA LEU A 130 4.87 -19.83 0.30
C LEU A 130 4.93 -20.90 -0.81
N VAL A 131 6.14 -21.33 -1.19
CA VAL A 131 6.32 -22.43 -2.16
C VAL A 131 5.69 -23.73 -1.66
N ARG A 132 5.92 -24.09 -0.40
CA ARG A 132 5.30 -25.27 0.22
C ARG A 132 3.78 -25.15 0.34
N LEU A 133 3.29 -23.99 0.76
CA LEU A 133 1.86 -23.73 0.95
C LEU A 133 1.09 -23.81 -0.37
N ALA A 134 1.66 -23.27 -1.45
CA ALA A 134 1.04 -23.23 -2.76
C ALA A 134 1.22 -24.52 -3.58
N ASP A 135 1.90 -25.54 -3.03
CA ASP A 135 2.38 -26.73 -3.77
C ASP A 135 3.02 -26.32 -5.11
N PHE A 136 3.85 -25.28 -5.05
CA PHE A 136 4.33 -24.58 -6.23
C PHE A 136 5.59 -25.26 -6.78
N TYR A 137 5.41 -26.05 -7.85
CA TYR A 137 6.52 -26.66 -8.57
C TYR A 137 7.15 -25.67 -9.55
N ARG A 138 8.38 -25.24 -9.25
CA ARG A 138 9.20 -24.39 -10.15
C ARG A 138 9.46 -25.02 -11.52
N THR A 139 9.31 -26.34 -11.66
CA THR A 139 9.56 -27.12 -12.88
C THR A 139 8.65 -26.77 -14.06
N TYR A 140 7.48 -26.15 -13.86
CA TYR A 140 6.66 -25.68 -14.99
C TYR A 140 7.16 -24.34 -15.57
N LEU A 141 8.00 -23.61 -14.82
CA LEU A 141 8.55 -22.32 -15.22
C LEU A 141 9.91 -22.43 -15.91
N ASP A 142 10.36 -23.63 -16.33
CA ASP A 142 11.64 -23.91 -17.01
C ASP A 142 12.25 -22.70 -17.72
N HIS A 143 13.02 -21.94 -16.95
CA HIS A 143 13.92 -20.88 -17.36
C HIS A 143 15.34 -21.13 -16.80
N ASP A 144 15.58 -22.34 -16.30
CA ASP A 144 16.92 -22.80 -15.95
C ASP A 144 17.60 -23.39 -17.19
N GLY A 145 17.96 -22.51 -18.13
CA GLY A 145 18.96 -22.79 -19.17
C GLY A 145 18.56 -22.37 -20.60
N PRO A 146 19.53 -21.98 -21.45
CA PRO A 146 19.25 -21.68 -22.85
C PRO A 146 18.73 -22.93 -23.58
N LEU A 147 17.74 -22.74 -24.46
CA LEU A 147 17.13 -23.80 -25.28
C LEU A 147 18.07 -24.40 -26.34
N LEU A 148 19.33 -23.96 -26.43
CA LEU A 148 20.30 -24.44 -27.41
C LEU A 148 21.67 -24.62 -26.76
N LYS A 149 22.27 -25.79 -27.05
CA LYS A 149 23.57 -26.30 -26.58
C LYS A 149 24.75 -25.45 -27.03
#